data_AF-A0A377SSU9-F1
#
_entry.id   AF-A0A377SSU9-F1
#
_cell.length_a   1.000
_cell.length_b   1.000
_cell.length_c   1.000
_cell.angle_alpha   90.00
_cell.angle_beta   90.00
_cell.angle_gamma   90.00
#
_symmetry.space_group_name_H-M   'P 1'
#
loop_
_entity.id
_entity.type
_entity.pdbx_description
1 polymer ?
#
loop_
_entity_poly.entity_id
_entity_poly.type
_entity_poly.pdbx_seq_one_letter_code
_entity_poly.pdbx_strand_id
1 'polypeptide(L)'
;MQAKRPINFRRQGIYLLPNLFTLAALFAGFYAIVQAMNKNFDQAAVAIFIAMVLDGLDGRVARLTHTQSEFGAQFDSLSDMVSFGVAPALVAYEWMLRDFGKLGWITAFIYCAGAAMRLARFNANIEVVDKRWFQGLPSPAAAAMVAGLVWISHEYAEELTPISGALPYLALIFTLFAGLTMVSNVRFWSFKELHMRKTVPFFALLITTLILLVIVAKPPLMLFCVFIGYGISGYVYWLYRWIKPQKADSALPDA
;
A
#
# COMPACT_ATOMS: atom_id res chain seq x y z
N MET A 1 -4.94 -5.31 50.19
CA MET A 1 -4.49 -6.29 49.19
C MET A 1 -5.59 -6.48 48.16
N GLN A 2 -5.47 -5.88 46.98
CA GLN A 2 -6.46 -6.07 45.91
C GLN A 2 -6.20 -7.41 45.23
N ALA A 3 -7.19 -8.29 45.24
CA ALA A 3 -7.13 -9.60 44.62
C ALA A 3 -6.94 -9.45 43.10
N LYS A 4 -5.81 -9.94 42.59
CA LYS A 4 -5.49 -10.04 41.16
C LYS A 4 -6.55 -10.95 40.51
N ARG A 5 -7.46 -10.37 39.73
CA ARG A 5 -8.48 -11.15 38.99
C ARG A 5 -7.77 -12.19 38.10
N PRO A 6 -8.24 -13.44 38.04
CA PRO A 6 -7.64 -14.45 37.17
C PRO A 6 -7.81 -14.02 35.71
N ILE A 7 -6.70 -14.02 34.96
CA ILE A 7 -6.68 -13.73 33.53
C ILE A 7 -7.48 -14.83 32.82
N ASN A 8 -8.69 -14.49 32.37
CA ASN A 8 -9.59 -15.44 31.72
C ASN A 8 -9.27 -15.51 30.22
N PHE A 9 -8.42 -16.46 29.84
CA PHE A 9 -7.90 -16.67 28.47
C PHE A 9 -9.00 -16.93 27.41
N ARG A 10 -10.22 -17.33 27.80
CA ARG A 10 -11.32 -17.64 26.86
C ARG A 10 -11.88 -16.43 26.10
N ARG A 11 -11.62 -15.18 26.54
CA ARG A 11 -11.98 -13.96 25.78
C ARG A 11 -10.84 -13.42 24.90
N GLN A 12 -9.64 -14.01 24.97
CA GLN A 12 -8.47 -13.55 24.22
C GLN A 12 -8.38 -14.09 22.78
N GLY A 13 -9.12 -15.16 22.45
CA GLY A 13 -9.11 -15.74 21.10
C GLY A 13 -9.56 -14.76 20.01
N ILE A 14 -10.42 -13.80 20.35
CA ILE A 14 -10.89 -12.78 19.41
C ILE A 14 -9.82 -11.68 19.20
N TYR A 15 -8.96 -11.41 20.19
CA TYR A 15 -7.85 -10.45 20.09
C TYR A 15 -6.59 -11.05 19.44
N LEU A 16 -6.42 -12.37 19.51
CA LEU A 16 -5.28 -13.06 18.90
C LEU A 16 -5.42 -13.10 17.36
N LEU A 17 -6.65 -13.22 16.86
CA LEU A 17 -6.90 -13.45 15.45
C LEU A 17 -6.40 -12.31 14.54
N PRO A 18 -6.70 -11.02 14.80
CA PRO A 18 -6.15 -9.92 14.00
C PRO A 18 -4.61 -9.88 14.07
N ASN A 19 -4.05 -10.01 15.27
CA ASN A 19 -2.60 -9.96 15.46
C ASN A 19 -1.86 -11.11 14.74
N LEU A 20 -2.49 -12.27 14.56
CA LEU A 20 -1.92 -13.36 13.77
C LEU A 20 -1.86 -13.03 12.28
N PHE A 21 -2.89 -12.38 11.75
CA PHE A 21 -2.88 -11.90 10.36
C PHE A 21 -1.84 -10.79 10.17
N THR A 22 -1.73 -9.84 11.11
CA THR A 22 -0.68 -8.81 11.09
C THR A 22 0.71 -9.44 11.14
N LEU A 23 0.90 -10.46 11.98
CA LEU A 23 2.17 -11.21 12.04
C LEU A 23 2.46 -11.96 10.73
N ALA A 24 1.44 -12.54 10.10
CA ALA A 24 1.59 -13.20 8.81
C ALA A 24 1.93 -12.21 7.69
N ALA A 25 1.35 -11.00 7.71
CA ALA A 25 1.71 -9.92 6.79
C ALA A 25 3.18 -9.51 6.98
N LEU A 26 3.61 -9.30 8.23
CA LEU A 26 5.00 -9.01 8.58
C LEU A 26 5.95 -10.11 8.09
N PHE A 27 5.57 -11.38 8.30
CA PHE A 27 6.35 -12.52 7.82
C PHE A 27 6.46 -12.54 6.30
N ALA A 28 5.38 -12.25 5.57
CA ALA A 28 5.41 -12.16 4.12
C ALA A 28 6.33 -11.03 3.63
N GLY A 29 6.30 -9.85 4.28
CA GLY A 29 7.23 -8.76 4.00
C GLY A 29 8.69 -9.13 4.26
N PHE A 30 8.97 -9.79 5.40
CA PHE A 30 10.31 -10.30 5.70
C PHE A 30 10.77 -11.35 4.68
N TYR A 31 9.91 -12.30 4.34
CA TYR A 31 10.18 -13.33 3.33
C TYR A 31 10.49 -12.70 1.96
N ALA A 32 9.80 -11.62 1.58
CA ALA A 32 10.09 -10.89 0.34
C ALA A 32 11.54 -10.36 0.30
N ILE A 33 12.02 -9.80 1.41
CA ILE A 33 13.41 -9.32 1.53
C ILE A 33 14.39 -10.48 1.36
N VAL A 34 14.15 -11.59 2.05
CA VAL A 34 15.01 -12.80 1.97
C VAL A 34 15.05 -13.33 0.53
N GLN A 35 13.90 -13.40 -0.16
CA GLN A 35 13.87 -13.87 -1.54
C GLN A 35 14.60 -12.93 -2.50
N ALA A 36 14.50 -11.60 -2.32
CA ALA A 36 15.27 -10.65 -3.12
C ALA A 36 16.79 -10.76 -2.88
N MET A 37 17.21 -10.99 -1.64
CA MET A 37 18.63 -11.26 -1.34
C MET A 37 19.13 -12.53 -2.04
N ASN A 38 18.27 -13.53 -2.16
CA ASN A 38 18.54 -14.77 -2.91
C ASN A 38 18.33 -14.64 -4.43
N LYS A 39 18.11 -13.42 -4.95
CA LYS A 39 17.82 -13.13 -6.37
C LYS A 39 16.55 -13.78 -6.93
N ASN A 40 15.65 -14.25 -6.06
CA ASN A 40 14.34 -14.78 -6.41
C ASN A 40 13.27 -13.66 -6.43
N PHE A 41 13.32 -12.81 -7.44
CA PHE A 41 12.51 -11.59 -7.49
C PHE A 41 11.01 -11.83 -7.72
N ASP A 42 10.62 -12.88 -8.45
CA ASP A 42 9.21 -13.27 -8.60
C ASP A 42 8.56 -13.54 -7.26
N GLN A 43 9.20 -14.40 -6.45
CA GLN A 43 8.69 -14.80 -5.15
C GLN A 43 8.69 -13.63 -4.17
N ALA A 44 9.68 -12.73 -4.29
CA ALA A 44 9.71 -11.49 -3.52
C ALA A 44 8.52 -10.58 -3.83
N ALA A 45 8.20 -10.40 -5.11
CA ALA A 45 7.05 -9.60 -5.52
C ALA A 45 5.72 -10.22 -5.07
N VAL A 46 5.54 -11.54 -5.31
CA VAL A 46 4.36 -12.30 -4.85
C VAL A 46 4.16 -12.14 -3.34
N ALA A 47 5.24 -12.24 -2.56
CA ALA A 47 5.18 -12.11 -1.11
C ALA A 47 4.72 -10.72 -0.64
N ILE A 48 5.12 -9.63 -1.31
CA ILE A 48 4.61 -8.28 -1.03
C ILE A 48 3.09 -8.20 -1.30
N PHE A 49 2.61 -8.81 -2.39
CA PHE A 49 1.17 -8.86 -2.68
C PHE A 49 0.40 -9.71 -1.66
N ILE A 50 0.98 -10.83 -1.19
CA ILE A 50 0.40 -11.63 -0.11
C ILE A 50 0.30 -10.79 1.18
N ALA A 51 1.37 -10.07 1.54
CA ALA A 51 1.35 -9.18 2.70
C ALA A 51 0.21 -8.15 2.62
N MET A 52 -0.01 -7.57 1.43
CA MET A 52 -1.11 -6.64 1.17
C MET A 52 -2.50 -7.25 1.36
N VAL A 53 -2.69 -8.50 0.94
CA VAL A 53 -3.96 -9.19 1.17
C VAL A 53 -4.17 -9.43 2.66
N LEU A 54 -3.13 -9.85 3.38
CA LEU A 54 -3.20 -10.13 4.83
C LEU A 54 -3.48 -8.88 5.66
N ASP A 55 -2.82 -7.76 5.34
CA ASP A 55 -3.06 -6.41 5.91
C ASP A 55 -4.46 -5.85 5.57
N GLY A 56 -4.99 -6.20 4.39
CA GLY A 56 -6.37 -5.88 4.05
C GLY A 56 -7.38 -6.64 4.93
N LEU A 57 -7.01 -7.85 5.37
CA LEU A 57 -7.88 -8.77 6.09
C LEU A 57 -7.86 -8.53 7.60
N ASP A 58 -6.70 -8.33 8.24
CA ASP A 58 -6.62 -8.07 9.69
C ASP A 58 -7.39 -6.80 10.09
N GLY A 59 -7.25 -5.71 9.34
CA GLY A 59 -7.94 -4.46 9.60
C GLY A 59 -9.46 -4.58 9.42
N ARG A 60 -9.93 -5.49 8.56
CA ARG A 60 -11.37 -5.80 8.40
C ARG A 60 -11.87 -6.71 9.50
N VAL A 61 -11.11 -7.77 9.81
CA VAL A 61 -11.43 -8.72 10.88
C VAL A 61 -11.52 -7.99 12.21
N ALA A 62 -10.53 -7.16 12.57
CA ALA A 62 -10.53 -6.39 13.81
C ALA A 62 -11.75 -5.44 13.96
N ARG A 63 -12.22 -4.87 12.84
CA ARG A 63 -13.45 -4.04 12.81
C ARG A 63 -14.71 -4.87 13.03
N LEU A 64 -14.81 -6.03 12.37
CA LEU A 64 -15.98 -6.91 12.45
C LEU A 64 -16.10 -7.61 13.82
N THR A 65 -14.96 -7.94 14.43
CA THR A 65 -14.92 -8.61 15.73
C THR A 65 -14.96 -7.65 16.92
N HIS A 66 -14.97 -6.34 16.67
CA HIS A 66 -14.85 -5.29 17.69
C HIS A 66 -13.63 -5.47 18.62
N THR A 67 -12.55 -6.06 18.12
CA THR A 67 -11.30 -6.31 18.87
C THR A 67 -10.18 -5.37 18.46
N GLN A 68 -10.51 -4.09 18.27
CA GLN A 68 -9.50 -3.06 18.12
C GLN A 68 -8.82 -2.84 19.47
N SER A 69 -7.49 -2.97 19.48
CA SER A 69 -6.66 -2.71 20.65
C SER A 69 -5.56 -1.72 20.26
N GLU A 70 -5.14 -0.87 21.20
CA GLU A 70 -4.03 0.07 20.97
C GLU A 70 -2.75 -0.68 20.59
N PHE A 71 -2.49 -1.81 21.24
CA PHE A 71 -1.37 -2.68 20.89
C PHE A 71 -1.45 -3.17 19.44
N GLY A 72 -2.61 -3.66 19.01
CA GLY A 72 -2.83 -4.14 17.64
C GLY A 72 -2.62 -3.03 16.61
N ALA A 73 -3.10 -1.80 16.89
CA ALA A 73 -2.91 -0.66 16.00
C ALA A 73 -1.43 -0.24 15.85
N GLN A 74 -0.65 -0.31 16.93
CA GLN A 74 0.80 -0.04 16.86
C GLN A 74 1.54 -1.19 16.15
N PHE A 75 1.14 -2.44 16.40
CA PHE A 75 1.72 -3.61 15.74
C PHE A 75 1.45 -3.63 14.23
N ASP A 76 0.23 -3.25 13.82
CA ASP A 76 -0.19 -3.03 12.43
C ASP A 76 0.72 -2.02 11.73
N SER A 77 0.92 -0.85 12.35
CA SER A 77 1.80 0.20 11.80
C SER A 77 3.27 -0.24 11.65
N LEU A 78 3.78 -1.06 12.57
CA LEU A 78 5.14 -1.61 12.48
C LEU A 78 5.23 -2.67 11.38
N SER A 79 4.21 -3.53 11.27
CA SER A 79 4.10 -4.54 10.21
C SER A 79 4.03 -3.87 8.82
N ASP A 80 3.21 -2.84 8.68
CA ASP A 80 3.08 -1.99 7.49
C ASP A 80 4.41 -1.40 7.07
N MET A 81 5.17 -0.86 8.03
CA MET A 81 6.46 -0.26 7.75
C MET A 81 7.45 -1.27 7.17
N VAL A 82 7.46 -2.51 7.71
CA VAL A 82 8.33 -3.57 7.18
C VAL A 82 7.83 -4.07 5.82
N SER A 83 6.53 -4.35 5.70
CA SER A 83 5.94 -5.02 4.54
C SER A 83 5.80 -4.12 3.33
N PHE A 84 5.49 -2.84 3.52
CA PHE A 84 5.24 -1.88 2.43
C PHE A 84 6.26 -0.74 2.36
N GLY A 85 7.03 -0.51 3.42
CA GLY A 85 8.13 0.45 3.43
C GLY A 85 9.47 -0.19 3.12
N VAL A 86 9.94 -1.08 3.99
CA VAL A 86 11.28 -1.68 3.89
C VAL A 86 11.37 -2.70 2.78
N ALA A 87 10.42 -3.64 2.71
CA ALA A 87 10.50 -4.75 1.76
C ALA A 87 10.54 -4.29 0.30
N PRO A 88 9.64 -3.42 -0.20
CA PRO A 88 9.69 -2.97 -1.59
C PRO A 88 10.96 -2.16 -1.91
N ALA A 89 11.46 -1.36 -0.97
CA ALA A 89 12.71 -0.62 -1.12
C ALA A 89 13.91 -1.55 -1.30
N LEU A 90 14.03 -2.58 -0.46
CA LEU A 90 15.13 -3.54 -0.53
C LEU A 90 15.02 -4.48 -1.73
N VAL A 91 13.80 -4.89 -2.10
CA VAL A 91 13.55 -5.67 -3.32
C VAL A 91 13.99 -4.88 -4.55
N ALA A 92 13.58 -3.60 -4.66
CA ALA A 92 14.03 -2.74 -5.76
C ALA A 92 15.55 -2.51 -5.74
N TYR A 93 16.13 -2.32 -4.56
CA TYR A 93 17.58 -2.19 -4.36
C TYR A 93 18.35 -3.39 -4.92
N GLU A 94 18.03 -4.60 -4.46
CA GLU A 94 18.72 -5.81 -4.87
C GLU A 94 18.44 -6.23 -6.31
N TRP A 95 17.30 -5.83 -6.88
CA TRP A 95 16.89 -6.14 -8.24
C TRP A 95 17.65 -5.33 -9.29
N MET A 96 17.56 -3.99 -9.26
CA MET A 96 18.09 -3.13 -10.33
C MET A 96 18.79 -1.87 -9.84
N LEU A 97 18.62 -1.49 -8.57
CA LEU A 97 19.16 -0.22 -8.06
C LEU A 97 20.61 -0.36 -7.56
N ARG A 98 21.06 -1.58 -7.22
CA ARG A 98 22.40 -1.84 -6.67
C ARG A 98 23.53 -1.33 -7.59
N ASP A 99 23.37 -1.46 -8.90
CA ASP A 99 24.38 -1.06 -9.89
C ASP A 99 24.54 0.46 -10.01
N PHE A 100 23.56 1.24 -9.54
CA PHE A 100 23.67 2.70 -9.45
C PHE A 100 24.51 3.18 -8.25
N GLY A 101 25.05 2.27 -7.44
CA GLY A 101 25.91 2.58 -6.30
C GLY A 101 25.25 3.55 -5.32
N LYS A 102 25.81 4.76 -5.21
CA LYS A 102 25.31 5.80 -4.28
C LYS A 102 23.87 6.21 -4.58
N LEU A 103 23.48 6.32 -5.85
CA LEU A 103 22.13 6.76 -6.21
C LEU A 103 21.08 5.68 -5.90
N GLY A 104 21.46 4.41 -6.06
CA GLY A 104 20.60 3.26 -5.77
C GLY A 104 20.16 3.21 -4.31
N TRP A 105 21.12 3.26 -3.38
CA TRP A 105 20.77 3.18 -1.95
C TRP A 105 20.04 4.44 -1.47
N ILE A 106 20.39 5.63 -1.98
CA ILE A 106 19.66 6.88 -1.67
C ILE A 106 18.21 6.76 -2.11
N THR A 107 17.95 6.22 -3.30
CA THR A 107 16.59 6.05 -3.83
C THR A 107 15.78 5.08 -2.96
N ALA A 108 16.36 3.94 -2.60
CA ALA A 108 15.72 2.98 -1.68
C ALA A 108 15.46 3.60 -0.30
N PHE A 109 16.39 4.40 0.21
CA PHE A 109 16.24 5.12 1.48
C PHE A 109 15.12 6.17 1.41
N ILE A 110 15.04 6.95 0.32
CA ILE A 110 13.96 7.93 0.12
C ILE A 110 12.59 7.24 0.12
N TYR A 111 12.46 6.09 -0.55
CA TYR A 111 11.23 5.30 -0.53
C TYR A 111 10.88 4.86 0.90
N CYS A 112 11.84 4.26 1.61
CA CYS A 112 11.65 3.78 2.98
C CYS A 112 11.29 4.93 3.95
N ALA A 113 12.03 6.04 3.91
CA ALA A 113 11.75 7.23 4.71
C ALA A 113 10.38 7.84 4.36
N GLY A 114 10.00 7.83 3.09
CA GLY A 114 8.69 8.28 2.62
C GLY A 114 7.55 7.47 3.22
N ALA A 115 7.69 6.15 3.23
CA ALA A 115 6.72 5.25 3.88
C ALA A 115 6.63 5.50 5.40
N ALA A 116 7.77 5.67 6.08
CA ALA A 116 7.82 5.93 7.52
C ALA A 116 7.14 7.27 7.89
N MET A 117 7.46 8.35 7.17
CA MET A 117 6.84 9.66 7.38
C MET A 117 5.34 9.62 7.12
N ARG A 118 4.90 8.85 6.13
CA ARG A 118 3.49 8.69 5.83
C ARG A 118 2.74 7.98 6.95
N LEU A 119 3.26 6.85 7.44
CA LEU A 119 2.67 6.11 8.56
C LEU A 119 2.67 6.95 9.83
N ALA A 120 3.75 7.68 10.11
CA ALA A 120 3.82 8.61 11.24
C ALA A 120 2.78 9.73 11.15
N ARG A 121 2.58 10.35 9.97
CA ARG A 121 1.53 11.37 9.76
C ARG A 121 0.13 10.79 9.91
N PHE A 122 -0.09 9.55 9.46
CA PHE A 122 -1.36 8.86 9.64
C PHE A 122 -1.65 8.59 11.12
N ASN A 123 -0.65 8.12 11.86
CA ASN A 123 -0.78 7.84 13.30
C ASN A 123 -0.90 9.11 14.15
N ALA A 124 -0.29 10.23 13.74
CA ALA A 124 -0.36 11.50 14.45
C ALA A 124 -1.66 12.29 14.20
N ASN A 125 -2.35 12.09 13.07
CA ASN A 125 -3.52 12.88 12.65
C ASN A 125 -4.85 12.11 12.70
N ILE A 126 -4.94 11.02 13.50
CA ILE A 126 -6.13 10.15 13.57
C ILE A 126 -7.41 10.94 13.94
N GLU A 127 -7.29 12.06 14.66
CA GLU A 127 -8.44 12.82 15.19
C GLU A 127 -8.90 14.01 14.34
N VAL A 128 -8.16 14.45 13.30
CA VAL A 128 -8.39 15.78 12.66
C VAL A 128 -8.63 15.72 11.14
N VAL A 129 -8.50 14.56 10.48
CA VAL A 129 -8.60 14.47 9.01
C VAL A 129 -9.94 13.87 8.55
N ASP A 130 -10.66 14.62 7.71
CA ASP A 130 -11.85 14.17 6.98
C ASP A 130 -11.63 12.75 6.39
N LYS A 131 -12.50 11.79 6.74
CA LYS A 131 -12.42 10.36 6.35
C LYS A 131 -12.44 10.09 4.84
N ARG A 132 -12.70 11.13 4.04
CA ARG A 132 -13.03 11.12 2.61
C ARG A 132 -11.82 11.18 1.68
N TRP A 133 -10.66 11.63 2.17
CA TRP A 133 -9.45 11.85 1.36
C TRP A 133 -8.17 11.42 2.08
N PHE A 134 -7.29 10.67 1.40
CA PHE A 134 -5.92 10.44 1.88
C PHE A 134 -5.02 11.58 1.39
N GLN A 135 -4.10 12.03 2.25
CA GLN A 135 -2.99 12.90 1.84
C GLN A 135 -1.79 12.00 1.52
N GLY A 136 -1.33 11.99 0.27
CA GLY A 136 -0.24 11.14 -0.23
C GLY A 136 -0.69 9.72 -0.61
N LEU A 137 0.13 9.05 -1.44
CA LEU A 137 -0.15 7.71 -1.98
C LEU A 137 -0.13 6.64 -0.87
N PRO A 138 -1.18 5.80 -0.70
CA PRO A 138 -1.16 4.58 0.10
C PRO A 138 0.16 3.80 0.04
N SER A 139 0.77 3.51 1.19
CA SER A 139 2.00 2.72 1.32
C SER A 139 1.82 1.34 0.70
N PRO A 140 0.67 0.65 0.89
CA PRO A 140 0.39 -0.57 0.13
C PRO A 140 0.38 -0.32 -1.38
N ALA A 141 -0.27 0.76 -1.86
CA ALA A 141 -0.28 1.06 -3.30
C ALA A 141 1.12 1.38 -3.86
N ALA A 142 1.95 2.12 -3.11
CA ALA A 142 3.35 2.38 -3.45
C ALA A 142 4.15 1.07 -3.53
N ALA A 143 3.94 0.17 -2.57
CA ALA A 143 4.57 -1.15 -2.53
C ALA A 143 4.19 -1.99 -3.75
N ALA A 144 2.90 -2.01 -4.13
CA ALA A 144 2.47 -2.73 -5.32
C ALA A 144 2.91 -2.10 -6.64
N MET A 145 3.11 -0.78 -6.72
CA MET A 145 3.72 -0.17 -7.90
C MET A 145 5.14 -0.70 -8.12
N VAL A 146 5.95 -0.72 -7.05
CA VAL A 146 7.34 -1.20 -7.10
C VAL A 146 7.39 -2.72 -7.31
N ALA A 147 6.66 -3.50 -6.51
CA ALA A 147 6.62 -4.95 -6.63
C ALA A 147 5.99 -5.41 -7.95
N GLY A 148 4.98 -4.70 -8.47
CA GLY A 148 4.37 -4.98 -9.75
C GLY A 148 5.34 -4.75 -10.93
N LEU A 149 6.19 -3.71 -10.86
CA LEU A 149 7.24 -3.50 -11.85
C LEU A 149 8.23 -4.67 -11.87
N VAL A 150 8.69 -5.09 -10.68
CA VAL A 150 9.59 -6.23 -10.51
C VAL A 150 8.96 -7.49 -11.09
N TRP A 151 7.71 -7.77 -10.75
CA TRP A 151 7.03 -8.99 -11.21
C TRP A 151 6.83 -9.03 -12.73
N ILE A 152 6.34 -7.93 -13.34
CA ILE A 152 6.18 -7.88 -14.80
C ILE A 152 7.50 -8.04 -15.51
N SER A 153 8.55 -7.38 -15.02
CA SER A 153 9.85 -7.42 -15.67
C SER A 153 10.43 -8.82 -15.79
N HIS A 154 10.10 -9.69 -14.83
CA HIS A 154 10.62 -11.04 -14.76
C HIS A 154 9.68 -12.03 -15.46
N GLU A 155 8.35 -11.90 -15.31
CA GLU A 155 7.36 -12.71 -16.02
C GLU A 155 7.43 -12.51 -17.55
N TYR A 156 7.63 -11.27 -18.01
CA TYR A 156 7.66 -10.90 -19.43
C TYR A 156 9.07 -10.58 -19.91
N ALA A 157 10.10 -11.19 -19.31
CA ALA A 157 11.50 -10.86 -19.59
C ALA A 157 11.86 -10.94 -21.09
N GLU A 158 11.36 -11.96 -21.80
CA GLU A 158 11.60 -12.14 -23.24
C GLU A 158 10.98 -11.03 -24.10
N GLU A 159 9.74 -10.63 -23.78
CA GLU A 159 9.02 -9.57 -24.49
C GLU A 159 9.61 -8.18 -24.20
N LEU A 160 10.19 -7.99 -23.01
CA LEU A 160 10.79 -6.73 -22.56
C LEU A 160 12.29 -6.62 -22.91
N THR A 161 12.85 -7.61 -23.60
CA THR A 161 14.24 -7.57 -24.10
C THR A 161 14.61 -6.29 -24.85
N PRO A 162 13.74 -5.66 -25.69
CA PRO A 162 14.10 -4.44 -26.41
C PRO A 162 14.32 -3.22 -25.51
N ILE A 163 13.72 -3.22 -24.32
CA ILE A 163 13.83 -2.13 -23.34
C ILE A 163 14.66 -2.49 -22.11
N SER A 164 15.35 -3.65 -22.15
CA SER A 164 16.17 -4.15 -21.04
C SER A 164 17.18 -3.12 -20.51
N GLY A 165 17.83 -2.35 -21.39
CA GLY A 165 18.75 -1.28 -21.00
C GLY A 165 18.09 -0.09 -20.29
N ALA A 166 16.78 0.11 -20.47
CA ALA A 166 16.02 1.16 -19.80
C ALA A 166 15.42 0.71 -18.45
N LEU A 167 15.30 -0.60 -18.20
CA LEU A 167 14.70 -1.15 -16.97
C LEU A 167 15.35 -0.63 -15.68
N PRO A 168 16.68 -0.52 -15.54
CA PRO A 168 17.29 0.01 -14.32
C PRO A 168 16.90 1.47 -14.06
N TYR A 169 16.84 2.30 -15.10
CA TYR A 169 16.41 3.69 -15.00
C TYR A 169 14.92 3.81 -14.68
N LEU A 170 14.08 2.95 -15.28
CA LEU A 170 12.67 2.87 -14.94
C LEU A 170 12.46 2.48 -13.48
N ALA A 171 13.18 1.46 -12.99
CA ALA A 171 13.13 1.03 -11.59
C ALA A 171 13.51 2.18 -10.65
N LEU A 172 14.56 2.94 -10.99
CA LEU A 172 15.00 4.10 -10.22
C LEU A 172 13.92 5.19 -10.19
N ILE A 173 13.37 5.57 -11.36
CA ILE A 173 12.33 6.61 -11.46
C ILE A 173 11.06 6.19 -10.73
N PHE A 174 10.61 4.94 -10.90
CA PHE A 174 9.40 4.42 -10.26
C PHE A 174 9.53 4.36 -8.74
N THR A 175 10.68 3.88 -8.24
CA THR A 175 10.93 3.78 -6.79
C THR A 175 11.01 5.18 -6.18
N LEU A 176 11.71 6.12 -6.83
CA LEU A 176 11.79 7.51 -6.38
C LEU A 176 10.42 8.18 -6.41
N PHE A 177 9.67 8.01 -7.49
CA PHE A 177 8.31 8.54 -7.65
C PHE A 177 7.41 8.03 -6.53
N ALA A 178 7.33 6.71 -6.33
CA ALA A 178 6.53 6.12 -5.27
C ALA A 178 6.92 6.65 -3.88
N GLY A 179 8.22 6.78 -3.60
CA GLY A 179 8.75 7.35 -2.35
C GLY A 179 8.33 8.80 -2.10
N LEU A 180 8.52 9.67 -3.10
CA LEU A 180 8.19 11.09 -2.98
C LEU A 180 6.67 11.33 -2.93
N THR A 181 5.89 10.56 -3.68
CA THR A 181 4.42 10.69 -3.69
C THR A 181 3.80 10.30 -2.34
N MET A 182 4.42 9.38 -1.58
CA MET A 182 3.96 9.03 -0.21
C MET A 182 4.00 10.22 0.76
N VAL A 183 4.96 11.14 0.59
CA VAL A 183 5.13 12.33 1.46
C VAL A 183 4.39 13.55 0.91
N SER A 184 4.06 13.55 -0.38
CA SER A 184 3.39 14.67 -1.05
C SER A 184 2.00 14.96 -0.46
N ASN A 185 1.59 16.23 -0.50
CA ASN A 185 0.25 16.66 -0.10
C ASN A 185 -0.82 16.43 -1.19
N VAL A 186 -0.53 15.61 -2.20
CA VAL A 186 -1.48 15.26 -3.26
C VAL A 186 -2.63 14.45 -2.65
N ARG A 187 -3.87 14.86 -2.91
CA ARG A 187 -5.05 14.20 -2.36
C ARG A 187 -5.37 12.96 -3.22
N PHE A 188 -5.22 11.78 -2.63
CA PHE A 188 -5.65 10.52 -3.23
C PHE A 188 -7.03 10.14 -2.72
N TRP A 189 -7.85 9.58 -3.62
CA TRP A 189 -9.20 9.16 -3.23
C TRP A 189 -9.13 7.99 -2.25
N SER A 190 -9.80 8.15 -1.12
CA SER A 190 -9.92 7.13 -0.09
C SER A 190 -11.14 6.28 -0.40
N PHE A 191 -10.93 5.04 -0.84
CA PHE A 191 -12.02 4.05 -0.98
C PHE A 191 -12.68 3.68 0.37
N LYS A 192 -12.26 4.28 1.48
CA LYS A 192 -12.73 4.00 2.85
C LYS A 192 -14.16 4.53 3.13
N GLU A 193 -14.76 5.25 2.18
CA GLU A 193 -16.12 5.80 2.27
C GLU A 193 -17.17 5.10 1.40
N LEU A 194 -16.95 3.84 1.01
CA LEU A 194 -18.09 2.95 0.75
C LEU A 194 -18.76 2.69 2.09
N HIS A 195 -19.66 3.60 2.48
CA HIS A 195 -20.70 3.28 3.44
C HIS A 195 -21.30 1.96 2.98
N MET A 196 -21.15 0.93 3.80
CA MET A 196 -21.88 -0.32 3.70
C MET A 196 -23.37 -0.01 3.95
N ARG A 197 -23.99 0.72 3.03
CA ARG A 197 -25.43 0.71 2.89
C ARG A 197 -25.76 -0.65 2.30
N LYS A 198 -26.58 -1.34 3.09
CA LYS A 198 -27.11 -2.69 2.95
C LYS A 198 -27.37 -3.07 1.48
N THR A 199 -27.09 -4.35 1.21
CA THR A 199 -27.19 -5.07 -0.07
C THR A 199 -26.20 -4.56 -1.14
N VAL A 200 -25.06 -5.25 -1.26
CA VAL A 200 -24.30 -5.23 -2.51
C VAL A 200 -25.25 -5.75 -3.60
N PRO A 201 -25.59 -4.94 -4.63
CA PRO A 201 -26.45 -5.41 -5.70
C PRO A 201 -25.78 -6.63 -6.35
N PHE A 202 -26.57 -7.59 -6.84
CA PHE A 202 -26.04 -8.76 -7.57
C PHE A 202 -25.07 -8.33 -8.70
N PHE A 203 -25.35 -7.18 -9.33
CA PHE A 203 -24.45 -6.54 -10.30
C PHE A 203 -23.08 -6.15 -9.73
N ALA A 204 -22.97 -5.70 -8.47
CA ALA A 204 -21.68 -5.43 -7.85
C ALA A 204 -20.88 -6.71 -7.63
N LEU A 205 -21.54 -7.80 -7.21
CA LEU A 205 -20.89 -9.13 -7.13
C LEU A 205 -20.39 -9.58 -8.51
N LEU A 206 -21.20 -9.39 -9.55
CA LEU A 206 -20.86 -9.75 -10.92
C LEU A 206 -19.69 -8.91 -11.45
N ILE A 207 -19.69 -7.60 -11.21
CA ILE A 207 -18.58 -6.68 -11.58
C ILE A 207 -17.31 -7.03 -10.81
N THR A 208 -17.39 -7.28 -9.49
CA THR A 208 -16.24 -7.71 -8.70
C THR A 208 -15.69 -9.04 -9.19
N THR A 209 -16.55 -9.99 -9.56
CA THR A 209 -16.15 -11.29 -10.12
C THR A 209 -15.50 -11.12 -11.49
N LEU A 210 -16.04 -10.25 -12.34
CA LEU A 210 -15.47 -9.96 -13.65
C LEU A 210 -14.09 -9.30 -13.52
N ILE A 211 -13.95 -8.32 -12.61
CA ILE A 211 -12.67 -7.67 -12.29
C ILE A 211 -11.67 -8.71 -11.78
N LEU A 212 -12.09 -9.61 -10.89
CA LEU A 212 -11.25 -10.71 -10.39
C LEU A 212 -10.81 -11.64 -11.52
N LEU A 213 -11.72 -12.03 -12.43
CA LEU A 213 -11.39 -12.88 -13.57
C LEU A 213 -10.38 -12.21 -14.51
N VAL A 214 -10.53 -10.91 -14.76
CA VAL A 214 -9.59 -10.15 -15.58
C VAL A 214 -8.23 -10.06 -14.86
N ILE A 215 -8.19 -9.84 -13.55
CA ILE A 215 -6.94 -9.82 -12.76
C ILE A 215 -6.26 -11.20 -12.79
N VAL A 216 -7.02 -12.28 -12.60
CA VAL A 216 -6.48 -13.66 -12.59
C VAL A 216 -5.93 -14.08 -13.97
N ALA A 217 -6.46 -13.51 -15.07
CA ALA A 217 -6.01 -13.87 -16.41
C ALA A 217 -4.55 -13.48 -16.69
N LYS A 218 -4.09 -12.31 -16.21
CA LYS A 218 -2.69 -11.85 -16.28
C LYS A 218 -2.32 -11.08 -15.00
N PRO A 219 -2.05 -11.78 -13.88
CA PRO A 219 -1.90 -11.14 -12.57
C PRO A 219 -0.85 -10.04 -12.51
N PRO A 220 0.38 -10.23 -13.03
CA PRO A 220 1.42 -9.19 -12.94
C PRO A 220 1.01 -7.93 -13.70
N LEU A 221 0.55 -8.09 -14.95
CA LEU A 221 0.15 -6.99 -15.85
C LEU A 221 -1.00 -6.18 -15.25
N MET A 222 -2.06 -6.88 -14.83
CA MET A 222 -3.27 -6.23 -14.34
C MET A 222 -3.05 -5.49 -13.02
N LEU A 223 -2.32 -6.09 -12.08
CA LEU A 223 -2.01 -5.45 -10.81
C LEU A 223 -1.19 -4.18 -11.05
N PHE A 224 -0.13 -4.26 -11.85
CA PHE A 224 0.71 -3.09 -12.15
C PHE A 224 -0.07 -1.95 -12.81
N CYS A 225 -0.87 -2.25 -13.85
CA CYS A 225 -1.67 -1.23 -14.53
C CYS A 225 -2.66 -0.54 -13.57
N VAL A 226 -3.29 -1.31 -12.68
CA VAL A 226 -4.20 -0.78 -11.66
C VAL A 226 -3.47 0.15 -10.69
N PHE A 227 -2.32 -0.25 -10.16
CA PHE A 227 -1.58 0.55 -9.18
C PHE A 227 -0.90 1.77 -9.80
N ILE A 228 -0.40 1.68 -11.03
CA ILE A 228 0.05 2.84 -11.80
C ILE A 228 -1.10 3.81 -12.04
N GLY A 229 -2.22 3.31 -12.56
CA GLY A 229 -3.39 4.15 -12.84
C GLY A 229 -3.86 4.87 -11.57
N TYR A 230 -3.85 4.17 -10.43
CA TYR A 230 -4.14 4.76 -9.13
C TYR A 230 -3.11 5.82 -8.71
N GLY A 231 -1.81 5.56 -8.87
CA GLY A 231 -0.74 6.53 -8.63
C GLY A 231 -0.87 7.81 -9.47
N ILE A 232 -1.27 7.68 -10.74
CA ILE A 232 -1.49 8.81 -11.66
C ILE A 232 -2.79 9.55 -11.34
N SER A 233 -3.83 8.85 -10.89
CA SER A 233 -5.16 9.43 -10.64
C SER A 233 -5.14 10.63 -9.68
N GLY A 234 -4.27 10.62 -8.67
CA GLY A 234 -4.10 11.73 -7.72
C GLY A 234 -3.59 13.01 -8.39
N TYR A 235 -2.64 12.86 -9.34
CA TYR A 235 -2.10 13.99 -10.10
C TYR A 235 -3.09 14.52 -11.14
N VAL A 236 -3.86 13.65 -11.79
CA VAL A 236 -4.93 14.04 -12.72
C VAL A 236 -6.01 14.84 -11.99
N TYR A 237 -6.42 14.39 -10.79
CA TYR A 237 -7.38 15.13 -9.98
C TYR A 237 -6.83 16.46 -9.47
N TRP A 238 -5.56 16.49 -9.05
CA TRP A 238 -4.88 17.73 -8.65
C TRP A 238 -4.83 18.73 -9.80
N LEU A 239 -4.45 18.29 -11.00
CA LEU A 239 -4.40 19.12 -12.21
C LEU A 239 -5.79 19.61 -12.63
N TYR A 240 -6.80 18.73 -12.60
CA TYR A 240 -8.20 19.10 -12.87
C TYR A 240 -8.69 20.21 -11.92
N ARG A 241 -8.34 20.11 -10.64
CA ARG A 241 -8.70 21.11 -9.62
C ARG A 241 -7.90 22.41 -9.75
N TRP A 242 -6.72 22.35 -10.36
CA TRP A 242 -5.89 23.53 -10.63
C TRP A 242 -6.38 24.30 -11.87
N ILE A 243 -6.92 23.59 -12.87
CA ILE A 243 -7.47 24.17 -14.10
C ILE A 243 -8.89 24.71 -13.89
N LYS A 244 -9.68 24.13 -12.97
CA LYS A 244 -10.98 24.71 -12.59
C LYS A 244 -10.75 25.89 -11.64
N PRO A 245 -10.99 27.16 -12.04
CA PRO A 245 -10.96 28.26 -11.10
C PRO A 245 -11.93 27.95 -9.96
N GLN A 246 -11.47 28.12 -8.73
CA GLN A 246 -12.37 28.12 -7.58
C GLN A 246 -13.46 29.13 -7.91
N LYS A 247 -14.73 28.67 -8.03
CA LYS A 247 -15.85 29.60 -7.90
C LYS A 247 -15.63 30.23 -6.53
N ALA A 248 -15.20 31.48 -6.52
CA ALA A 248 -15.37 32.34 -5.37
C ALA A 248 -16.87 32.28 -5.07
N ASP A 249 -17.24 31.71 -3.93
CA ASP A 249 -18.59 31.86 -3.41
C ASP A 249 -18.79 33.35 -3.11
N SER A 250 -19.23 34.07 -4.14
CA SER A 250 -19.80 35.40 -4.03
C SER A 250 -21.17 35.24 -3.39
N ALA A 251 -21.23 35.48 -2.08
CA ALA A 251 -22.47 35.82 -1.38
C ALA A 251 -22.15 36.75 -0.21
N LEU A 252 -21.82 38.00 -0.53
CA LEU A 252 -22.44 39.16 0.12
C LEU A 252 -23.19 39.86 -1.03
N PRO A 253 -24.44 40.33 -0.87
CA PRO A 253 -24.87 41.26 0.20
C PRO A 253 -26.32 40.93 0.70
N ASP A 254 -27.02 41.61 1.63
CA ASP A 254 -27.24 43.01 1.98
C ASP A 254 -27.83 43.14 3.41
N ALA A 255 -27.66 44.33 3.99
CA ALA A 255 -28.42 44.98 5.09
C ALA A 255 -28.17 44.56 6.55
#